data_AF-A0A1J5R2R0-F1
#
_entry.id   AF-A0A1J5R2R0-F1
#
_cell.length_a   1.000
_cell.length_b   1.000
_cell.length_c   1.000
_cell.angle_alpha   90.00
_cell.angle_beta   90.00
_cell.angle_gamma   90.00
#
_symmetry.space_group_name_H-M   'P 1'
#
loop_
_entity.id
_entity.type
_entity.pdbx_description
1 polymer ?
#
loop_
_entity_poly.entity_id
_entity_poly.type
_entity_poly.pdbx_seq_one_letter_code
_entity_poly.pdbx_strand_id
1 'polypeptide(L)'
;MTPNRIPLHALALAACLALGACGGGSGGGTSNAAAGSTSPTGSGSPAQQNFAMKGSAVDGPIANAQITITAGAPLGDAGATTIGTATADASGNYTVTPQLPSGSVPIFANVTDPNNPALKMSSYLGQSDTLASAGALDSSKVPNLNVTPITTAALAVYAQLNADDYAKLSPSIYADAVTAYNSTVVSIASAIKAVGDNLCKPSSEVSSTIGLASQIARTSAAANGPATALSTAINTLGSDCSSVLTELPNLVTGDPSYANQLTYGTGVPHPTSVVVPGTYTLAGVAMQNGLSPEVDISSLATAAHEIPADVVTDTQVTIGSDGTISSTDGRVTGITKGPLIYLTLSDPGSGVTYDLKGTIQPLPSASVNGTAYSVRTSGTYPSAPGGPPLLARFDAVLAAPSANPIWNGTATKATASAEQVDCTAPQMPLRLDVFGPDAGSFGMCLSSTPTSWTFAAAQPSSIDVVLGLLSGGTVQPPSLSAGTWTELSDTPFILSLGKSSITLGGRSFSGTGYHVMGSRSLMLSASSGASTSAADNILIAMHGPVLDSPPPLPSASSASAAGASADPAQSDAQP
;
A
#
# COMPACT_ATOMS: atom_id res chain seq x y z
N MET A 1 0.53 10.76 54.76
CA MET A 1 -0.14 9.48 54.47
C MET A 1 0.90 8.49 53.97
N THR A 2 1.59 7.81 54.89
CA THR A 2 2.02 6.41 54.72
C THR A 2 0.77 5.53 54.94
N PRO A 3 0.68 4.27 54.45
CA PRO A 3 1.70 3.21 54.54
C PRO A 3 1.73 2.32 53.25
N ASN A 4 2.37 1.16 53.07
CA ASN A 4 3.04 0.18 53.91
C ASN A 4 3.90 -0.71 52.98
N ARG A 5 5.11 -1.10 53.38
CA ARG A 5 5.83 -2.30 52.90
C ARG A 5 5.97 -3.24 54.09
N ILE A 6 5.55 -4.51 54.00
CA ILE A 6 6.10 -5.69 54.71
C ILE A 6 5.80 -6.97 53.86
N PRO A 7 6.67 -8.01 53.88
CA PRO A 7 6.84 -9.01 52.81
C PRO A 7 6.57 -10.49 53.24
N LEU A 8 7.02 -11.43 52.39
CA LEU A 8 7.59 -12.78 52.66
C LEU A 8 6.77 -14.07 52.36
N HIS A 9 7.35 -14.88 51.45
CA HIS A 9 7.45 -16.37 51.33
C HIS A 9 6.17 -17.21 51.05
N ALA A 10 6.15 -18.35 50.33
CA ALA A 10 7.17 -19.28 49.81
C ALA A 10 6.54 -20.30 48.80
N LEU A 11 7.41 -21.03 48.08
CA LEU A 11 7.22 -22.32 47.35
C LEU A 11 6.36 -22.32 46.06
N ALA A 12 6.70 -23.02 44.96
CA ALA A 12 7.63 -24.13 44.77
C ALA A 12 8.30 -24.09 43.38
N LEU A 13 9.60 -24.38 43.40
CA LEU A 13 10.46 -24.68 42.26
C LEU A 13 10.27 -26.16 41.90
N ALA A 14 9.92 -26.48 40.65
CA ALA A 14 10.00 -27.86 40.14
C ALA A 14 11.00 -27.88 38.98
N ALA A 15 12.24 -28.22 39.33
CA ALA A 15 13.28 -28.61 38.40
C ALA A 15 13.08 -30.07 38.01
N CYS A 16 13.06 -30.36 36.71
CA CYS A 16 13.37 -31.69 36.19
C CYS A 16 14.34 -31.54 35.02
N LEU A 17 15.61 -31.77 35.32
CA LEU A 17 16.66 -32.15 34.39
C LEU A 17 16.44 -33.60 33.96
N ALA A 18 16.49 -33.88 32.66
CA ALA A 18 16.93 -35.18 32.16
C ALA A 18 17.72 -34.96 30.87
N LEU A 19 19.03 -35.20 30.96
CA LEU A 19 19.90 -35.43 29.81
C LEU A 19 19.54 -36.79 29.18
N GLY A 20 19.52 -36.85 27.85
CA GLY A 20 19.50 -38.08 27.06
C GLY A 20 20.36 -37.89 25.81
N ALA A 21 21.34 -38.76 25.64
CA ALA A 21 22.54 -38.60 24.84
C ALA A 21 22.38 -38.76 23.31
N CYS A 22 23.33 -38.14 22.62
CA CYS A 22 24.10 -38.60 21.44
C CYS A 22 23.65 -39.92 20.78
N GLY A 23 23.33 -39.83 19.48
CA GLY A 23 23.31 -40.94 18.53
C GLY A 23 23.44 -40.41 17.11
N GLY A 24 24.62 -40.57 16.50
CA GLY A 24 24.86 -40.24 15.10
C GLY A 24 24.29 -41.30 14.14
N GLY A 25 24.08 -40.89 12.90
CA GLY A 25 23.68 -41.78 11.80
C GLY A 25 23.65 -41.05 10.47
N SER A 26 24.69 -41.27 9.67
CA SER A 26 24.85 -40.85 8.28
C SER A 26 24.01 -41.72 7.33
N GLY A 27 23.53 -41.13 6.24
CA GLY A 27 22.91 -41.87 5.13
C GLY A 27 22.38 -40.96 4.04
N GLY A 28 23.17 -40.78 2.98
CA GLY A 28 22.75 -40.08 1.76
C GLY A 28 21.75 -40.90 0.93
N GLY A 29 20.97 -40.19 0.11
CA GLY A 29 20.03 -40.81 -0.82
C GLY A 29 19.26 -39.76 -1.60
N THR A 30 19.76 -39.43 -2.79
CA THR A 30 19.05 -38.72 -3.85
C THR A 30 17.85 -39.53 -4.34
N SER A 31 16.67 -38.90 -4.49
CA SER A 31 15.75 -39.23 -5.60
C SER A 31 14.61 -38.21 -5.73
N ASN A 32 14.45 -37.74 -6.96
CA ASN A 32 13.28 -37.09 -7.52
C ASN A 32 11.99 -37.92 -7.39
N ALA A 33 10.87 -37.18 -7.48
CA ALA A 33 9.60 -37.49 -8.15
C ALA A 33 8.36 -37.90 -7.32
N ALA A 34 7.34 -37.04 -7.48
CA ALA A 34 5.96 -37.33 -7.91
C ALA A 34 4.92 -38.00 -6.98
N ALA A 35 3.84 -37.24 -6.78
CA ALA A 35 2.41 -37.58 -6.74
C ALA A 35 1.95 -38.99 -6.29
N GLY A 36 1.08 -39.03 -5.27
CA GLY A 36 0.23 -40.19 -4.99
C GLY A 36 -0.57 -40.07 -3.69
N SER A 37 -1.88 -39.89 -3.84
CA SER A 37 -2.92 -39.88 -2.79
C SER A 37 -3.15 -41.26 -2.15
N THR A 38 -3.32 -41.33 -0.82
CA THR A 38 -4.34 -42.14 -0.11
C THR A 38 -4.50 -41.70 1.36
N SER A 39 -5.74 -41.69 1.86
CA SER A 39 -6.28 -41.20 3.15
C SER A 39 -5.52 -41.55 4.46
N PRO A 40 -5.66 -40.73 5.54
CA PRO A 40 -5.15 -41.07 6.86
C PRO A 40 -6.22 -41.73 7.75
N THR A 41 -5.88 -42.86 8.36
CA THR A 41 -6.47 -43.29 9.65
C THR A 41 -5.30 -43.54 10.59
N GLY A 42 -5.09 -42.65 11.55
CA GLY A 42 -3.99 -42.76 12.49
C GLY A 42 -3.83 -41.50 13.33
N SER A 43 -4.26 -41.57 14.59
CA SER A 43 -4.00 -40.58 15.62
C SER A 43 -2.51 -40.54 15.96
N GLY A 44 -1.77 -39.66 15.29
CA GLY A 44 -0.40 -39.27 15.61
C GLY A 44 -0.32 -37.75 15.68
N SER A 45 0.68 -37.23 16.41
CA SER A 45 1.06 -35.80 16.49
C SER A 45 0.72 -35.03 15.20
N PRO A 46 0.19 -33.78 15.28
CA PRO A 46 -0.19 -33.03 14.09
C PRO A 46 0.98 -33.02 13.11
N ALA A 47 0.77 -33.65 11.96
CA ALA A 47 1.78 -33.73 10.91
C ALA A 47 2.22 -32.30 10.58
N GLN A 48 3.52 -32.04 10.72
CA GLN A 48 4.16 -30.83 10.21
C GLN A 48 3.83 -30.72 8.72
N GLN A 49 2.89 -29.84 8.38
CA GLN A 49 2.62 -29.47 7.01
C GLN A 49 3.83 -28.63 6.56
N ASN A 50 4.60 -29.13 5.59
CA ASN A 50 5.68 -28.36 4.97
C ASN A 50 5.08 -27.17 4.21
N PHE A 51 5.02 -26.02 4.87
CA PHE A 51 4.47 -24.79 4.35
C PHE A 51 5.54 -24.04 3.54
N ALA A 52 5.44 -24.06 2.20
CA ALA A 52 6.33 -23.31 1.34
C ALA A 52 5.83 -21.87 1.17
N MET A 53 6.71 -20.92 1.50
CA MET A 53 6.53 -19.48 1.31
C MET A 53 7.41 -19.00 0.16
N LYS A 54 6.82 -18.36 -0.86
CA LYS A 54 7.58 -17.70 -1.93
C LYS A 54 7.38 -16.18 -1.89
N GLY A 55 8.47 -15.44 -2.05
CA GLY A 55 8.46 -13.99 -2.14
C GLY A 55 9.67 -13.49 -2.91
N SER A 56 9.83 -12.17 -2.97
CA SER A 56 11.02 -11.54 -3.53
C SER A 56 11.57 -10.40 -2.66
N ALA A 57 12.88 -10.23 -2.68
CA ALA A 57 13.55 -9.05 -2.13
C ALA A 57 13.58 -7.96 -3.20
N VAL A 58 12.91 -6.83 -2.96
CA VAL A 58 12.66 -5.81 -3.99
C VAL A 58 13.06 -4.42 -3.51
N ASP A 59 14.16 -3.93 -4.04
CA ASP A 59 14.54 -2.54 -4.24
C ASP A 59 15.20 -2.44 -5.63
N GLY A 60 14.46 -2.87 -6.66
CA GLY A 60 15.03 -3.67 -7.74
C GLY A 60 15.30 -5.12 -7.30
N PRO A 61 15.40 -6.10 -8.21
CA PRO A 61 15.71 -7.48 -7.80
C PRO A 61 17.02 -7.56 -7.00
N ILE A 62 16.98 -7.90 -5.70
CA ILE A 62 18.20 -8.07 -4.89
C ILE A 62 18.72 -9.50 -5.06
N ALA A 63 19.64 -9.67 -6.00
CA ALA A 63 20.23 -10.97 -6.30
C ALA A 63 21.00 -11.54 -5.08
N ASN A 64 20.81 -12.84 -4.81
CA ASN A 64 21.52 -13.56 -3.74
C ASN A 64 21.30 -13.03 -2.32
N ALA A 65 20.24 -12.25 -2.11
CA ALA A 65 19.90 -11.71 -0.79
C ALA A 65 19.73 -12.82 0.26
N GLN A 66 20.23 -12.58 1.47
CA GLN A 66 19.97 -13.46 2.60
C GLN A 66 18.57 -13.18 3.15
N ILE A 67 17.73 -14.22 3.20
CA ILE A 67 16.37 -14.15 3.72
C ILE A 67 16.31 -14.86 5.07
N THR A 68 15.82 -14.17 6.10
CA THR A 68 15.60 -14.74 7.43
C THR A 68 14.15 -14.54 7.84
N ILE A 69 13.45 -15.63 8.15
CA ILE A 69 12.08 -15.59 8.66
C ILE A 69 12.12 -15.61 10.17
N THR A 70 11.47 -14.63 10.81
CA THR A 70 11.36 -14.54 12.26
C THR A 70 9.91 -14.57 12.73
N ALA A 71 9.69 -15.07 13.94
CA ALA A 71 8.43 -14.99 14.67
C ALA A 71 8.55 -14.02 15.85
N GLY A 72 7.44 -13.35 16.21
CA GLY A 72 7.33 -12.45 17.35
C GLY A 72 7.74 -11.02 17.04
N ALA A 73 8.92 -10.81 16.45
CA ALA A 73 9.43 -9.50 16.05
C ALA A 73 10.35 -9.58 14.81
N PRO A 74 10.64 -8.45 14.13
CA PRO A 74 11.64 -8.36 13.06
C PRO A 74 13.05 -8.75 13.53
N LEU A 75 13.90 -9.16 12.59
CA LEU A 75 15.28 -9.59 12.91
C LEU A 75 16.08 -8.44 13.55
N GLY A 76 16.62 -8.69 14.74
CA GLY A 76 17.41 -7.72 15.51
C GLY A 76 16.63 -7.06 16.64
N ASP A 77 15.30 -7.18 16.65
CA ASP A 77 14.44 -6.63 17.70
C ASP A 77 14.24 -7.63 18.85
N ALA A 78 13.87 -7.11 20.02
CA ALA A 78 13.57 -7.92 21.17
C ALA A 78 12.36 -8.83 20.92
N GLY A 79 12.48 -10.12 21.24
CA GLY A 79 11.42 -11.10 21.02
C GLY A 79 11.45 -11.80 19.65
N ALA A 80 12.39 -11.43 18.78
CA ALA A 80 12.57 -12.10 17.48
C ALA A 80 13.12 -13.51 17.64
N THR A 81 12.43 -14.49 17.06
CA THR A 81 12.88 -15.90 17.00
C THR A 81 13.02 -16.34 15.55
N THR A 82 14.20 -16.78 15.13
CA THR A 82 14.39 -17.28 13.74
C THR A 82 13.69 -18.63 13.56
N ILE A 83 12.86 -18.74 12.53
CA ILE A 83 12.08 -19.95 12.20
C ILE A 83 12.35 -20.51 10.80
N GLY A 84 13.17 -19.82 10.01
CA GLY A 84 13.63 -20.29 8.70
C GLY A 84 14.60 -19.34 8.05
N THR A 85 15.37 -19.83 7.07
CA THR A 85 16.28 -19.03 6.25
C THR A 85 16.23 -19.51 4.80
N ALA A 86 16.53 -18.60 3.87
CA ALA A 86 16.68 -18.90 2.45
C ALA A 86 17.68 -17.92 1.82
N THR A 87 18.02 -18.16 0.57
CA THR A 87 18.78 -17.23 -0.27
C THR A 87 17.95 -16.95 -1.51
N ALA A 88 17.84 -15.67 -1.87
CA ALA A 88 17.18 -15.27 -3.10
C ALA A 88 18.00 -15.70 -4.33
N ASP A 89 17.34 -15.97 -5.44
CA ASP A 89 17.99 -16.24 -6.72
C ASP A 89 18.52 -14.94 -7.35
N ALA A 90 19.04 -15.04 -8.58
CA ALA A 90 19.55 -13.89 -9.33
C ALA A 90 18.47 -12.86 -9.69
N SER A 91 17.20 -13.25 -9.63
CA SER A 91 16.03 -12.39 -9.86
C SER A 91 15.40 -11.93 -8.53
N GLY A 92 16.09 -12.12 -7.40
CA GLY A 92 15.62 -11.70 -6.08
C GLY A 92 14.49 -12.55 -5.52
N ASN A 93 14.10 -13.66 -6.18
CA ASN A 93 13.01 -14.53 -5.70
C ASN A 93 13.55 -15.56 -4.71
N TYR A 94 12.77 -15.89 -3.69
CA TYR A 94 13.13 -16.92 -2.73
C TYR A 94 11.96 -17.85 -2.44
N THR A 95 12.29 -19.06 -1.99
CA THR A 95 11.35 -20.01 -1.40
C THR A 95 11.89 -20.47 -0.05
N VAL A 96 11.06 -20.45 0.99
CA VAL A 96 11.43 -20.89 2.34
C VAL A 96 10.35 -21.80 2.91
N THR A 97 10.75 -22.78 3.72
CA THR A 97 9.82 -23.69 4.40
C THR A 97 10.04 -23.61 5.91
N PRO A 98 9.55 -22.55 6.56
CA PRO A 98 9.78 -22.36 7.99
C PRO A 98 8.81 -23.18 8.83
N GLN A 99 9.23 -23.48 10.04
CA GLN A 99 8.35 -24.08 11.03
C GLN A 99 7.54 -22.97 11.72
N LEU A 100 6.28 -22.79 11.28
CA LEU A 100 5.38 -21.81 11.88
C LEU A 100 5.05 -22.23 13.34
N PRO A 101 5.14 -21.29 14.31
CA PRO A 101 4.69 -21.55 15.67
C PRO A 101 3.18 -21.76 15.72
N SER A 102 2.71 -22.50 16.73
CA SER A 102 1.27 -22.67 16.97
C SER A 102 0.64 -21.39 17.51
N GLY A 103 -0.61 -21.12 17.11
CA GLY A 103 -1.37 -19.95 17.56
C GLY A 103 -1.24 -18.76 16.62
N SER A 104 -1.59 -17.58 17.13
CA SER A 104 -1.53 -16.31 16.40
C SER A 104 -0.28 -15.53 16.83
N VAL A 105 0.83 -15.75 16.13
CA VAL A 105 2.10 -15.06 16.35
C VAL A 105 2.49 -14.30 15.07
N PRO A 106 2.87 -13.01 15.18
CA PRO A 106 3.36 -12.23 14.05
C PRO A 106 4.59 -12.87 13.39
N ILE A 107 4.58 -13.00 12.06
CA ILE A 107 5.67 -13.54 11.26
C ILE A 107 6.27 -12.44 10.38
N PHE A 108 7.59 -12.42 10.26
CA PHE A 108 8.32 -11.42 9.48
C PHE A 108 9.31 -12.08 8.52
N ALA A 109 9.49 -11.49 7.34
CA ALA A 109 10.61 -11.77 6.44
C ALA A 109 11.62 -10.62 6.53
N ASN A 110 12.90 -10.98 6.62
CA ASN A 110 13.99 -10.02 6.74
C ASN A 110 15.02 -10.30 5.65
N VAL A 111 15.48 -9.24 5.00
CA VAL A 111 16.42 -9.26 3.88
C VAL A 111 17.71 -8.59 4.30
N THR A 112 18.84 -9.16 3.90
CA THR A 112 20.14 -8.49 3.91
C THR A 112 20.79 -8.68 2.56
N ASP A 113 21.17 -7.58 1.91
CA ASP A 113 21.93 -7.62 0.66
C ASP A 113 23.39 -8.02 0.94
N PRO A 114 23.93 -9.08 0.30
CA PRO A 114 25.32 -9.46 0.47
C PRO A 114 26.32 -8.43 -0.10
N ASN A 115 25.92 -7.64 -1.10
CA ASN A 115 26.77 -6.65 -1.76
C ASN A 115 26.71 -5.28 -1.06
N ASN A 116 25.60 -4.99 -0.38
CA ASN A 116 25.41 -3.82 0.47
C ASN A 116 24.87 -4.23 1.85
N PRO A 117 25.74 -4.61 2.81
CA PRO A 117 25.30 -5.07 4.14
C PRO A 117 24.52 -4.04 4.96
N ALA A 118 24.56 -2.76 4.57
CA ALA A 118 23.72 -1.71 5.15
C ALA A 118 22.28 -1.78 4.64
N LEU A 119 22.03 -2.32 3.45
CA LEU A 119 20.70 -2.59 2.92
C LEU A 119 20.09 -3.81 3.63
N LYS A 120 19.32 -3.50 4.67
CA LYS A 120 18.50 -4.43 5.43
C LYS A 120 17.04 -4.01 5.35
N MET A 121 16.15 -4.95 5.08
CA MET A 121 14.73 -4.67 4.95
C MET A 121 13.91 -5.70 5.69
N SER A 122 12.72 -5.32 6.14
CA SER A 122 11.81 -6.19 6.88
C SER A 122 10.38 -6.03 6.38
N SER A 123 9.60 -7.09 6.53
CA SER A 123 8.24 -7.19 6.04
C SER A 123 7.39 -8.05 6.97
N TYR A 124 6.16 -7.64 7.23
CA TYR A 124 5.21 -8.39 8.09
C TYR A 124 4.36 -9.33 7.24
N LEU A 125 4.56 -10.64 7.37
CA LEU A 125 3.89 -11.61 6.52
C LEU A 125 2.46 -11.95 6.97
N GLY A 126 2.09 -11.60 8.21
CA GLY A 126 0.82 -11.96 8.82
C GLY A 126 0.98 -12.76 10.11
N GLN A 127 -0.10 -13.42 10.53
CA GLN A 127 -0.14 -14.28 11.71
C GLN A 127 0.14 -15.74 11.35
N SER A 128 0.83 -16.48 12.23
CA SER A 128 1.21 -17.87 12.00
C SER A 128 0.05 -18.83 11.72
N ASP A 129 -1.08 -18.68 12.40
CA ASP A 129 -2.30 -19.48 12.18
C ASP A 129 -2.93 -19.21 10.80
N THR A 130 -2.99 -17.94 10.41
CA THR A 130 -3.53 -17.48 9.13
C THR A 130 -2.66 -17.96 7.99
N LEU A 131 -1.34 -17.81 8.12
CA LEU A 131 -0.37 -18.34 7.17
C LEU A 131 -0.50 -19.85 7.06
N ALA A 132 -0.50 -20.60 8.17
CA ALA A 132 -0.66 -22.04 8.15
C ALA A 132 -1.96 -22.49 7.44
N SER A 133 -3.05 -21.75 7.60
CA SER A 133 -4.34 -22.03 6.95
C SER A 133 -4.34 -21.74 5.43
N ALA A 134 -3.49 -20.84 4.96
CA ALA A 134 -3.44 -20.43 3.55
C ALA A 134 -2.77 -21.49 2.63
N GLY A 135 -1.96 -22.39 3.19
CA GLY A 135 -1.22 -23.41 2.41
C GLY A 135 -0.08 -22.80 1.58
N ALA A 136 0.44 -23.53 0.58
CA ALA A 136 1.59 -23.03 -0.18
C ALA A 136 1.32 -21.65 -0.83
N LEU A 137 2.17 -20.68 -0.49
CA LEU A 137 2.09 -19.30 -0.97
C LEU A 137 3.05 -19.16 -2.15
N ASP A 138 2.53 -18.83 -3.33
CA ASP A 138 3.34 -18.60 -4.52
C ASP A 138 3.06 -17.22 -5.13
N SER A 139 3.90 -16.76 -6.06
CA SER A 139 3.73 -15.43 -6.69
C SER A 139 2.39 -15.25 -7.43
N SER A 140 1.64 -16.34 -7.68
CA SER A 140 0.29 -16.33 -8.27
C SER A 140 -0.84 -16.44 -7.25
N LYS A 141 -0.53 -16.82 -6.00
CA LYS A 141 -1.45 -16.99 -4.89
C LYS A 141 -0.96 -16.19 -3.69
N VAL A 142 -1.63 -15.07 -3.47
CA VAL A 142 -1.60 -14.25 -2.24
C VAL A 142 -1.08 -15.03 -1.03
N PRO A 143 -0.16 -14.47 -0.22
CA PRO A 143 0.37 -13.09 -0.24
C PRO A 143 1.57 -12.88 -1.16
N ASN A 144 1.73 -11.62 -1.58
CA ASN A 144 2.99 -11.11 -2.09
C ASN A 144 3.95 -10.98 -0.90
N LEU A 145 4.70 -12.04 -0.56
CA LEU A 145 5.66 -12.07 0.57
C LEU A 145 6.89 -11.20 0.33
N ASN A 146 6.77 -10.16 -0.47
CA ASN A 146 7.90 -9.33 -0.84
C ASN A 146 8.38 -8.52 0.36
N VAL A 147 9.69 -8.32 0.38
CA VAL A 147 10.36 -7.45 1.34
C VAL A 147 10.90 -6.26 0.58
N THR A 148 10.45 -5.06 0.94
CA THR A 148 10.68 -3.85 0.15
C THR A 148 10.93 -2.62 1.01
N PRO A 149 11.32 -1.48 0.40
CA PRO A 149 11.35 -0.20 1.09
C PRO A 149 10.03 0.18 1.76
N ILE A 150 8.88 -0.05 1.09
CA ILE A 150 7.55 0.27 1.64
C ILE A 150 7.26 -0.52 2.91
N THR A 151 7.53 -1.83 2.89
CA THR A 151 7.17 -2.72 4.01
C THR A 151 8.02 -2.42 5.23
N THR A 152 9.29 -2.09 4.99
CA THR A 152 10.26 -1.67 6.01
C THR A 152 9.87 -0.31 6.60
N ALA A 153 9.52 0.65 5.76
CA ALA A 153 9.05 1.97 6.17
C ALA A 153 7.77 1.89 7.02
N ALA A 154 6.79 1.10 6.58
CA ALA A 154 5.55 0.88 7.31
C ALA A 154 5.78 0.21 8.68
N LEU A 155 6.71 -0.74 8.76
CA LEU A 155 7.10 -1.34 10.04
C LEU A 155 7.76 -0.32 10.97
N ALA A 156 8.65 0.53 10.46
CA ALA A 156 9.29 1.57 11.27
C ALA A 156 8.27 2.58 11.84
N VAL A 157 7.28 2.99 11.03
CA VAL A 157 6.17 3.84 11.49
C VAL A 157 5.33 3.10 12.55
N TYR A 158 4.95 1.84 12.30
CA TYR A 158 4.20 1.04 13.26
C TYR A 158 4.93 0.93 14.61
N ALA A 159 6.20 0.57 14.56
CA ALA A 159 7.05 0.37 15.73
C ALA A 159 7.13 1.65 16.56
N GLN A 160 7.29 2.80 15.91
CA GLN A 160 7.30 4.11 16.56
C GLN A 160 5.97 4.44 17.27
N LEU A 161 4.83 4.13 16.63
CA LEU A 161 3.51 4.42 17.19
C LEU A 161 3.11 3.48 18.34
N ASN A 162 3.70 2.28 18.37
CA ASN A 162 3.32 1.21 19.29
C ASN A 162 4.45 0.83 20.27
N ALA A 163 5.50 1.65 20.38
CA ALA A 163 6.66 1.40 21.24
C ALA A 163 7.26 0.00 21.04
N ASP A 164 7.41 -0.40 19.77
CA ASP A 164 7.95 -1.70 19.34
C ASP A 164 7.13 -2.93 19.82
N ASP A 165 5.87 -2.74 20.24
CA ASP A 165 4.98 -3.82 20.70
C ASP A 165 4.35 -4.59 19.53
N TYR A 166 5.15 -5.44 18.88
CA TYR A 166 4.70 -6.26 17.76
C TYR A 166 3.68 -7.34 18.13
N ALA A 167 3.50 -7.67 19.42
CA ALA A 167 2.54 -8.70 19.84
C ALA A 167 1.09 -8.33 19.49
N LYS A 168 0.79 -7.03 19.34
CA LYS A 168 -0.51 -6.50 18.93
C LYS A 168 -0.65 -6.33 17.41
N LEU A 169 0.42 -6.51 16.65
CA LEU A 169 0.40 -6.28 15.20
C LEU A 169 -0.56 -7.27 14.55
N SER A 170 -1.51 -6.77 13.77
CA SER A 170 -2.43 -7.58 12.97
C SER A 170 -2.44 -7.06 11.53
N PRO A 171 -2.95 -7.85 10.55
CA PRO A 171 -3.09 -7.36 9.18
C PRO A 171 -3.91 -6.07 9.08
N SER A 172 -4.97 -5.92 9.88
CA SER A 172 -5.78 -4.70 9.89
C SER A 172 -5.01 -3.51 10.46
N ILE A 173 -4.37 -3.66 11.62
CA ILE A 173 -3.59 -2.59 12.25
C ILE A 173 -2.44 -2.14 11.35
N TYR A 174 -1.80 -3.09 10.66
CA TYR A 174 -0.75 -2.79 9.69
C TYR A 174 -1.28 -2.00 8.49
N ALA A 175 -2.40 -2.44 7.90
CA ALA A 175 -3.03 -1.75 6.78
C ALA A 175 -3.53 -0.35 7.17
N ASP A 176 -4.06 -0.19 8.39
CA ASP A 176 -4.49 1.10 8.94
C ASP A 176 -3.28 2.04 9.11
N ALA A 177 -2.14 1.54 9.60
CA ALA A 177 -0.91 2.33 9.70
C ALA A 177 -0.36 2.74 8.33
N VAL A 178 -0.30 1.81 7.37
CA VAL A 178 0.12 2.11 5.98
C VAL A 178 -0.79 3.16 5.35
N THR A 179 -2.10 3.08 5.60
CA THR A 179 -3.09 4.03 5.09
C THR A 179 -2.94 5.40 5.73
N ALA A 180 -3.01 5.48 7.06
CA ALA A 180 -3.03 6.75 7.78
C ALA A 180 -1.70 7.52 7.69
N TYR A 181 -0.59 6.82 7.43
CA TYR A 181 0.75 7.40 7.34
C TYR A 181 1.36 7.23 5.95
N ASN A 182 0.53 7.04 4.90
CA ASN A 182 0.98 6.67 3.57
C ASN A 182 2.10 7.59 3.05
N SER A 183 1.93 8.91 3.16
CA SER A 183 2.95 9.84 2.67
C SER A 183 4.26 9.77 3.46
N THR A 184 4.20 9.56 4.77
CA THR A 184 5.38 9.33 5.62
C THR A 184 6.07 8.02 5.24
N VAL A 185 5.30 6.95 5.01
CA VAL A 185 5.81 5.66 4.55
C VAL A 185 6.50 5.81 3.20
N VAL A 186 5.92 6.55 2.26
CA VAL A 186 6.53 6.85 0.95
C VAL A 186 7.84 7.61 1.11
N SER A 187 7.90 8.65 1.96
CA SER A 187 9.14 9.40 2.21
C SER A 187 10.25 8.53 2.82
N ILE A 188 9.91 7.68 3.81
CA ILE A 188 10.89 6.77 4.42
C ILE A 188 11.34 5.70 3.41
N ALA A 189 10.42 5.14 2.64
CA ALA A 189 10.74 4.16 1.60
C ALA A 189 11.64 4.75 0.52
N SER A 190 11.43 6.02 0.15
CA SER A 190 12.31 6.75 -0.76
C SER A 190 13.73 6.88 -0.22
N ALA A 191 13.89 7.11 1.10
CA ALA A 191 15.20 7.15 1.74
C ALA A 191 15.90 5.78 1.76
N ILE A 192 15.14 4.70 2.01
CA ILE A 192 15.67 3.32 1.93
C ILE A 192 16.11 3.02 0.49
N LYS A 193 15.26 3.33 -0.48
CA LYS A 193 15.56 3.14 -1.92
C LYS A 193 16.79 3.90 -2.36
N ALA A 194 16.93 5.16 -1.94
CA ALA A 194 18.12 5.95 -2.25
C ALA A 194 19.42 5.29 -1.78
N VAL A 195 19.38 4.61 -0.63
CA VAL A 195 20.53 3.87 -0.10
C VAL A 195 20.74 2.54 -0.83
N GLY A 196 19.66 1.80 -1.14
CA GLY A 196 19.77 0.52 -1.82
C GLY A 196 20.25 0.65 -3.27
N ASP A 197 19.78 1.67 -3.98
CA ASP A 197 20.21 2.03 -5.34
C ASP A 197 21.60 2.72 -5.36
N ASN A 198 22.25 2.90 -4.20
CA ASN A 198 23.52 3.63 -4.04
C ASN A 198 23.49 5.08 -4.57
N LEU A 199 22.31 5.69 -4.64
CA LEU A 199 22.13 7.10 -5.00
C LEU A 199 22.53 8.02 -3.84
N CYS A 200 22.43 7.49 -2.62
CA CYS A 200 22.69 8.19 -1.37
C CYS A 200 23.55 7.34 -0.45
N LYS A 201 24.57 7.97 0.14
CA LYS A 201 25.41 7.32 1.13
C LYS A 201 24.91 7.66 2.53
N PRO A 202 24.56 6.67 3.38
CA PRO A 202 24.21 6.93 4.76
C PRO A 202 25.35 7.62 5.52
N SER A 203 25.01 8.51 6.44
CA SER A 203 25.97 9.01 7.42
C SER A 203 26.51 7.86 8.29
N SER A 204 27.70 8.05 8.90
CA SER A 204 28.32 7.01 9.73
C SER A 204 27.51 6.61 10.96
N GLU A 205 26.50 7.39 11.34
CA GLU A 205 25.58 7.10 12.44
C GLU A 205 24.49 6.08 12.04
N VAL A 206 24.26 5.91 10.74
CA VAL A 206 23.27 4.97 10.18
C VAL A 206 23.98 3.72 9.68
N SER A 207 23.89 2.65 10.47
CA SER A 207 24.51 1.36 10.15
C SER A 207 23.67 0.43 9.28
N SER A 208 22.38 0.74 9.09
CA SER A 208 21.48 0.00 8.20
C SER A 208 20.26 0.82 7.78
N THR A 209 19.59 0.41 6.69
CA THR A 209 18.33 1.00 6.24
C THR A 209 17.16 0.77 7.20
N ILE A 210 17.17 -0.30 8.02
CA ILE A 210 16.22 -0.44 9.15
C ILE A 210 16.46 0.67 10.17
N GLY A 211 17.72 0.89 10.58
CA GLY A 211 18.09 1.96 11.51
C GLY A 211 17.74 3.35 10.97
N LEU A 212 17.97 3.59 9.68
CA LEU A 212 17.55 4.80 8.97
C LEU A 212 16.05 5.01 9.07
N ALA A 213 15.26 3.97 8.74
CA ALA A 213 13.81 4.03 8.76
C ALA A 213 13.29 4.37 10.16
N SER A 214 13.81 3.71 11.21
CA SER A 214 13.46 4.00 12.61
C SER A 214 13.86 5.40 13.06
N GLN A 215 14.99 5.93 12.58
CA GLN A 215 15.40 7.31 12.87
C GLN A 215 14.45 8.33 12.23
N ILE A 216 14.11 8.16 10.96
CA ILE A 216 13.17 9.06 10.27
C ILE A 216 11.78 8.94 10.89
N ALA A 217 11.29 7.72 11.15
CA ALA A 217 9.98 7.48 11.78
C ALA A 217 9.88 8.14 13.17
N ARG A 218 10.91 8.02 14.02
CA ARG A 218 10.96 8.69 15.33
C ARG A 218 10.73 10.20 15.26
N THR A 219 11.33 10.85 14.27
CA THR A 219 11.23 12.30 14.10
C THR A 219 9.93 12.73 13.42
N SER A 220 9.38 11.90 12.52
CA SER A 220 8.29 12.29 11.62
C SER A 220 6.90 11.73 11.97
N ALA A 221 6.81 10.58 12.65
CA ALA A 221 5.53 9.94 12.96
C ALA A 221 4.71 10.74 13.98
N ALA A 222 5.35 11.49 14.88
CA ALA A 222 4.65 12.40 15.80
C ALA A 222 4.09 13.65 15.10
N ALA A 223 4.67 14.04 13.96
CA ALA A 223 4.30 15.23 13.21
C ALA A 223 3.27 14.94 12.10
N ASN A 224 3.05 13.67 11.73
CA ASN A 224 2.28 13.27 10.54
C ASN A 224 2.67 14.14 9.34
N GLY A 225 3.93 14.14 8.89
CA GLY A 225 4.40 15.06 7.85
C GLY A 225 5.35 14.40 6.86
N PRO A 226 4.99 14.19 5.58
CA PRO A 226 5.94 13.73 4.56
C PRO A 226 7.08 14.72 4.38
N ALA A 227 6.83 16.02 4.57
CA ALA A 227 7.84 17.07 4.54
C ALA A 227 8.87 16.91 5.67
N THR A 228 8.41 16.64 6.90
CA THR A 228 9.26 16.38 8.06
C THR A 228 10.04 15.06 7.89
N ALA A 229 9.40 14.02 7.36
CA ALA A 229 10.06 12.76 7.03
C ALA A 229 11.16 12.95 5.97
N LEU A 230 10.86 13.67 4.90
CA LEU A 230 11.78 13.94 3.80
C LEU A 230 12.96 14.83 4.25
N SER A 231 12.68 15.91 4.99
CA SER A 231 13.71 16.77 5.59
C SER A 231 14.62 15.99 6.54
N THR A 232 14.06 15.11 7.38
CA THR A 232 14.85 14.24 8.25
C THR A 232 15.71 13.28 7.44
N ALA A 233 15.18 12.70 6.36
CA ALA A 233 15.94 11.83 5.47
C ALA A 233 17.11 12.57 4.82
N ILE A 234 16.89 13.77 4.27
CA ILE A 234 17.93 14.61 3.67
C ILE A 234 19.01 14.95 4.70
N ASN A 235 18.63 15.38 5.91
CA ASN A 235 19.60 15.70 6.96
C ASN A 235 20.42 14.48 7.41
N THR A 236 19.82 13.30 7.39
CA THR A 236 20.45 12.04 7.84
C THR A 236 21.37 11.43 6.78
N LEU A 237 21.00 11.55 5.50
CA LEU A 237 21.75 11.04 4.35
C LEU A 237 22.73 12.07 3.76
N GLY A 238 22.62 13.34 4.16
CA GLY A 238 23.47 14.44 3.72
C GLY A 238 22.84 15.30 2.62
N SER A 239 23.31 16.54 2.49
CA SER A 239 22.77 17.54 1.55
C SER A 239 22.85 17.11 0.08
N ASP A 240 23.82 16.24 -0.26
CA ASP A 240 24.02 15.74 -1.63
C ASP A 240 22.86 14.83 -2.09
N CYS A 241 22.03 14.37 -1.17
CA CYS A 241 20.84 13.57 -1.43
C CYS A 241 19.56 14.37 -1.67
N SER A 242 19.61 15.70 -1.53
CA SER A 242 18.41 16.54 -1.57
C SER A 242 17.64 16.39 -2.89
N SER A 243 18.32 16.48 -4.04
CA SER A 243 17.68 16.37 -5.36
C SER A 243 17.13 14.98 -5.67
N VAL A 244 17.77 13.93 -5.16
CA VAL A 244 17.34 12.54 -5.35
C VAL A 244 16.08 12.28 -4.52
N LEU A 245 16.10 12.66 -3.25
CA LEU A 245 15.02 12.38 -2.31
C LEU A 245 13.76 13.20 -2.60
N THR A 246 13.86 14.33 -3.31
CA THR A 246 12.69 15.08 -3.75
C THR A 246 11.90 14.38 -4.86
N GLU A 247 12.55 13.58 -5.71
CA GLU A 247 11.91 12.91 -6.85
C GLU A 247 11.55 11.44 -6.60
N LEU A 248 12.34 10.73 -5.78
CA LEU A 248 12.09 9.31 -5.48
C LEU A 248 10.67 8.98 -4.97
N PRO A 249 9.97 9.83 -4.19
CA PRO A 249 8.58 9.56 -3.81
C PRO A 249 7.63 9.39 -5.01
N ASN A 250 7.82 10.14 -6.09
CA ASN A 250 7.02 10.02 -7.32
C ASN A 250 7.29 8.68 -8.02
N LEU A 251 8.53 8.21 -7.97
CA LEU A 251 8.90 6.88 -8.47
C LEU A 251 8.32 5.76 -7.62
N VAL A 252 8.48 5.84 -6.30
CA VAL A 252 8.00 4.82 -5.36
C VAL A 252 6.48 4.66 -5.45
N THR A 253 5.74 5.75 -5.67
CA THR A 253 4.28 5.70 -5.82
C THR A 253 3.82 5.22 -7.21
N GLY A 254 4.64 5.45 -8.24
CA GLY A 254 4.39 4.98 -9.61
C GLY A 254 4.84 3.53 -9.88
N ASP A 255 5.72 2.95 -9.08
CA ASP A 255 6.26 1.62 -9.33
C ASP A 255 5.22 0.51 -9.05
N PRO A 256 4.87 -0.32 -10.06
CA PRO A 256 3.92 -1.43 -9.89
C PRO A 256 4.36 -2.47 -8.85
N SER A 257 5.65 -2.57 -8.56
CA SER A 257 6.20 -3.47 -7.54
C SER A 257 5.71 -3.11 -6.14
N TYR A 258 5.40 -1.83 -5.90
CA TYR A 258 4.99 -1.29 -4.61
C TYR A 258 3.49 -1.01 -4.50
N ALA A 259 2.75 -0.96 -5.62
CA ALA A 259 1.33 -0.57 -5.67
C ALA A 259 0.44 -1.28 -4.63
N ASN A 260 0.61 -2.60 -4.48
CA ASN A 260 -0.17 -3.39 -3.50
C ASN A 260 0.21 -3.05 -2.05
N GLN A 261 1.49 -2.77 -1.81
CA GLN A 261 2.03 -2.52 -0.49
C GLN A 261 1.68 -1.12 0.02
N LEU A 262 1.52 -0.17 -0.89
CA LEU A 262 1.01 1.16 -0.57
C LEU A 262 -0.45 1.15 -0.09
N THR A 263 -1.19 0.06 -0.32
CA THR A 263 -2.60 -0.08 0.09
C THR A 263 -2.79 -1.00 1.29
N TYR A 264 -2.12 -2.17 1.30
CA TYR A 264 -2.32 -3.21 2.32
C TYR A 264 -1.05 -3.55 3.10
N GLY A 265 0.08 -2.94 2.74
CA GLY A 265 1.38 -3.46 3.11
C GLY A 265 1.56 -4.89 2.57
N THR A 266 1.82 -5.84 3.46
CA THR A 266 2.17 -7.24 3.16
C THR A 266 1.18 -8.25 3.68
N GLY A 267 0.09 -7.78 4.30
CA GLY A 267 -0.94 -8.65 4.84
C GLY A 267 -1.54 -9.51 3.74
N VAL A 268 -1.82 -10.78 4.04
CA VAL A 268 -2.64 -11.67 3.23
C VAL A 268 -4.03 -11.04 3.10
N PRO A 269 -4.44 -10.47 1.96
CA PRO A 269 -5.86 -10.28 1.76
C PRO A 269 -6.54 -11.65 1.71
N HIS A 270 -7.74 -11.74 2.28
CA HIS A 270 -8.51 -12.98 2.26
C HIS A 270 -8.57 -13.58 0.84
N PRO A 271 -8.36 -14.90 0.69
CA PRO A 271 -8.28 -15.56 -0.62
C PRO A 271 -9.62 -15.59 -1.39
N THR A 272 -10.70 -15.08 -0.81
CA THR A 272 -12.00 -14.99 -1.47
C THR A 272 -11.99 -13.87 -2.51
N SER A 273 -12.47 -14.15 -3.72
CA SER A 273 -12.69 -13.11 -4.74
C SER A 273 -13.50 -11.96 -4.13
N VAL A 274 -12.94 -10.76 -4.17
CA VAL A 274 -13.62 -9.55 -3.71
C VAL A 274 -14.66 -9.10 -4.74
N VAL A 275 -14.47 -9.49 -5.99
CA VAL A 275 -15.30 -9.10 -7.12
C VAL A 275 -16.24 -10.23 -7.50
N VAL A 276 -17.52 -9.91 -7.59
CA VAL A 276 -18.53 -10.85 -8.05
C VAL A 276 -18.38 -11.04 -9.57
N PRO A 277 -18.50 -12.26 -10.11
CA PRO A 277 -18.48 -12.45 -11.56
C PRO A 277 -19.66 -11.74 -12.24
N GLY A 278 -19.43 -11.13 -13.39
CA GLY A 278 -20.47 -10.36 -14.09
C GLY A 278 -19.92 -9.40 -15.14
N THR A 279 -20.82 -8.56 -15.67
CA THR A 279 -20.49 -7.50 -16.63
C THR A 279 -20.47 -6.14 -15.92
N TYR A 280 -19.50 -5.32 -16.29
CA TYR A 280 -19.15 -4.06 -15.66
C TYR A 280 -18.77 -3.02 -16.71
N THR A 281 -18.87 -1.76 -16.30
CA THR A 281 -18.24 -0.61 -16.94
C THR A 281 -16.98 -0.25 -16.15
N LEU A 282 -15.85 -0.11 -16.83
CA LEU A 282 -14.62 0.47 -16.29
C LEU A 282 -14.56 1.94 -16.70
N ALA A 283 -14.41 2.83 -15.73
CA ALA A 283 -14.18 4.25 -15.96
C ALA A 283 -13.04 4.73 -15.06
N GLY A 284 -11.99 5.30 -15.64
CA GLY A 284 -10.83 5.75 -14.88
C GLY A 284 -10.03 6.85 -15.57
N VAL A 285 -8.95 7.25 -14.92
CA VAL A 285 -8.01 8.26 -15.42
C VAL A 285 -6.62 7.65 -15.47
N ALA A 286 -6.02 7.65 -16.65
CA ALA A 286 -4.64 7.23 -16.88
C ALA A 286 -3.73 8.46 -16.88
N MET A 287 -2.67 8.41 -16.09
CA MET A 287 -1.68 9.47 -15.97
C MET A 287 -0.29 8.91 -16.21
N GLN A 288 0.48 9.57 -17.07
CA GLN A 288 1.89 9.28 -17.32
C GLN A 288 2.75 10.23 -16.49
N ASN A 289 3.77 9.74 -15.81
CA ASN A 289 4.65 10.60 -14.99
C ASN A 289 6.05 10.80 -15.61
N GLY A 290 6.28 10.28 -16.83
CA GLY A 290 7.55 10.41 -17.55
C GLY A 290 8.78 9.75 -16.91
N LEU A 291 8.65 9.09 -15.74
CA LEU A 291 9.76 8.51 -14.98
C LEU A 291 10.06 7.08 -15.40
N SER A 292 11.34 6.72 -15.42
CA SER A 292 11.78 5.32 -15.58
C SER A 292 11.63 4.56 -14.24
N PRO A 293 11.20 3.28 -14.25
CA PRO A 293 11.24 2.43 -13.05
C PRO A 293 12.67 2.15 -12.58
N GLU A 294 13.65 2.19 -13.48
CA GLU A 294 15.07 2.11 -13.15
C GLU A 294 15.65 3.52 -13.00
N VAL A 295 16.26 3.82 -11.84
CA VAL A 295 16.80 5.15 -11.54
C VAL A 295 18.28 5.22 -11.90
N ASP A 296 18.62 6.13 -12.81
CA ASP A 296 19.94 6.75 -12.87
C ASP A 296 19.80 8.21 -12.41
N ILE A 297 20.78 8.73 -11.66
CA ILE A 297 20.84 10.16 -11.28
C ILE A 297 20.74 11.05 -12.53
N SER A 298 21.24 10.58 -13.68
CA SER A 298 21.12 11.27 -14.96
C SER A 298 19.70 11.28 -15.54
N SER A 299 18.87 10.27 -15.26
CA SER A 299 17.50 10.15 -15.78
C SER A 299 16.47 10.97 -14.99
N LEU A 300 16.76 11.32 -13.73
CA LEU A 300 15.88 12.17 -12.91
C LEU A 300 15.82 13.64 -13.39
N ALA A 301 16.79 14.09 -14.19
CA ALA A 301 16.87 15.47 -14.69
C ALA A 301 16.10 15.71 -16.01
N THR A 302 15.60 14.64 -16.65
CA THR A 302 14.93 14.69 -17.96
C THR A 302 13.79 13.68 -17.98
N ALA A 303 12.69 13.99 -17.27
CA ALA A 303 11.44 13.28 -17.47
C ALA A 303 11.06 13.38 -18.96
N ALA A 304 10.66 12.25 -19.56
CA ALA A 304 10.20 12.24 -20.94
C ALA A 304 8.93 13.09 -21.07
N HIS A 305 8.70 13.69 -22.24
CA HIS A 305 7.50 14.50 -22.49
C HIS A 305 6.24 13.71 -22.13
N GLU A 306 5.49 14.22 -21.16
CA GLU A 306 4.29 13.56 -20.68
C GLU A 306 3.10 13.85 -21.58
N ILE A 307 2.24 12.84 -21.78
CA ILE A 307 0.92 13.06 -22.38
C ILE A 307 -0.01 13.52 -21.25
N PRO A 308 -0.88 14.53 -21.49
CA PRO A 308 -1.94 14.89 -20.55
C PRO A 308 -2.72 13.65 -20.09
N ALA A 309 -3.10 13.61 -18.80
CA ALA A 309 -3.90 12.52 -18.27
C ALA A 309 -5.21 12.37 -19.07
N ASP A 310 -5.59 11.14 -19.37
CA ASP A 310 -6.74 10.84 -20.21
C ASP A 310 -7.80 10.03 -19.46
N VAL A 311 -9.06 10.29 -19.80
CA VAL A 311 -10.22 9.57 -19.26
C VAL A 311 -10.44 8.33 -20.10
N VAL A 312 -10.27 7.16 -19.47
CA VAL A 312 -10.43 5.87 -20.14
C VAL A 312 -11.74 5.23 -19.73
N THR A 313 -12.51 4.79 -20.73
CA THR A 313 -13.80 4.14 -20.52
C THR A 313 -13.93 2.87 -21.34
N ASP A 314 -14.50 1.85 -20.71
CA ASP A 314 -14.92 0.61 -21.36
C ASP A 314 -16.25 0.18 -20.76
N THR A 315 -17.27 0.05 -21.61
CA THR A 315 -18.66 -0.23 -21.17
C THR A 315 -19.00 -1.71 -21.12
N GLN A 316 -18.07 -2.59 -21.52
CA GLN A 316 -18.32 -4.04 -21.62
C GLN A 316 -17.15 -4.86 -21.09
N VAL A 317 -16.76 -4.61 -19.84
CA VAL A 317 -15.77 -5.43 -19.13
C VAL A 317 -16.47 -6.60 -18.45
N THR A 318 -16.02 -7.82 -18.72
CA THR A 318 -16.54 -9.04 -18.10
C THR A 318 -15.52 -9.60 -17.11
N ILE A 319 -16.00 -10.00 -15.93
CA ILE A 319 -15.23 -10.72 -14.91
C ILE A 319 -15.75 -12.14 -14.78
N GLY A 320 -14.88 -13.11 -15.06
CA GLY A 320 -15.14 -14.53 -14.93
C GLY A 320 -15.14 -15.02 -13.48
N SER A 321 -15.69 -16.22 -13.24
CA SER A 321 -15.72 -16.86 -11.91
C SER A 321 -14.34 -17.19 -11.35
N ASP A 322 -13.34 -17.31 -12.22
CA ASP A 322 -11.93 -17.52 -11.88
C ASP A 322 -11.14 -16.21 -11.73
N GLY A 323 -11.82 -15.07 -11.91
CA GLY A 323 -11.25 -13.72 -11.83
C GLY A 323 -10.70 -13.19 -13.14
N THR A 324 -10.80 -13.91 -14.27
CA THR A 324 -10.33 -13.37 -15.57
C THR A 324 -11.10 -12.12 -15.96
N ILE A 325 -10.39 -11.10 -16.44
CA ILE A 325 -10.96 -9.84 -16.89
C ILE A 325 -10.78 -9.76 -18.41
N SER A 326 -11.84 -9.44 -19.12
CA SER A 326 -11.82 -9.25 -20.58
C SER A 326 -12.89 -8.26 -21.02
N SER A 327 -12.58 -7.37 -21.94
CA SER A 327 -13.58 -6.55 -22.64
C SER A 327 -13.91 -7.09 -24.02
N THR A 328 -15.11 -6.75 -24.52
CA THR A 328 -15.59 -7.16 -25.85
C THR A 328 -14.69 -6.67 -27.00
N ASP A 329 -14.07 -5.50 -26.85
CA ASP A 329 -13.17 -4.90 -27.83
C ASP A 329 -11.69 -5.26 -27.61
N GLY A 330 -11.39 -6.08 -26.58
CA GLY A 330 -10.05 -6.52 -26.23
C GLY A 330 -9.16 -5.43 -25.61
N ARG A 331 -9.70 -4.24 -25.30
CA ARG A 331 -8.92 -3.12 -24.74
C ARG A 331 -8.59 -3.28 -23.28
N VAL A 332 -9.43 -3.99 -22.52
CA VAL A 332 -9.19 -4.30 -21.12
C VAL A 332 -9.06 -5.81 -20.99
N THR A 333 -7.88 -6.26 -20.57
CA THR A 333 -7.66 -7.67 -20.21
C THR A 333 -6.95 -7.75 -18.88
N GLY A 334 -7.05 -8.88 -18.19
CA GLY A 334 -6.37 -9.02 -16.90
C GLY A 334 -6.89 -10.14 -16.03
N ILE A 335 -6.58 -10.05 -14.74
CA ILE A 335 -7.01 -11.01 -13.74
C ILE A 335 -7.15 -10.36 -12.36
N THR A 336 -8.19 -10.73 -11.63
CA THR A 336 -8.33 -10.47 -10.19
C THR A 336 -8.04 -11.74 -9.38
N LYS A 337 -7.37 -11.56 -8.23
CA LYS A 337 -7.16 -12.61 -7.23
C LYS A 337 -7.32 -12.00 -5.84
N GLY A 338 -8.44 -12.28 -5.19
CA GLY A 338 -8.82 -11.53 -3.99
C GLY A 338 -9.00 -10.05 -4.32
N PRO A 339 -8.36 -9.12 -3.59
CA PRO A 339 -8.32 -7.70 -3.90
C PRO A 339 -7.13 -7.30 -4.78
N LEU A 340 -6.33 -8.25 -5.28
CA LEU A 340 -5.27 -7.91 -6.24
C LEU A 340 -5.84 -7.87 -7.64
N ILE A 341 -5.35 -6.94 -8.45
CA ILE A 341 -5.72 -6.79 -9.84
C ILE A 341 -4.49 -6.56 -10.70
N TYR A 342 -4.45 -7.25 -11.84
CA TYR A 342 -3.50 -7.03 -12.93
C TYR A 342 -4.33 -6.70 -14.16
N LEU A 343 -3.99 -5.61 -14.84
CA LEU A 343 -4.69 -5.15 -16.03
C LEU A 343 -3.69 -4.82 -17.13
N THR A 344 -4.01 -5.23 -18.35
CA THR A 344 -3.44 -4.64 -19.55
C THR A 344 -4.53 -3.77 -20.17
N LEU A 345 -4.24 -2.48 -20.31
CA LEU A 345 -5.14 -1.47 -20.82
C LEU A 345 -4.59 -0.92 -22.14
N SER A 346 -5.35 -1.02 -23.22
CA SER A 346 -5.01 -0.40 -24.51
C SER A 346 -5.87 0.83 -24.72
N ASP A 347 -5.27 2.02 -24.64
CA ASP A 347 -5.96 3.27 -24.89
C ASP A 347 -6.07 3.53 -26.41
N PRO A 348 -7.29 3.56 -26.98
CA PRO A 348 -7.49 3.79 -28.40
C PRO A 348 -7.22 5.24 -28.84
N GLY A 349 -7.27 6.20 -27.92
CA GLY A 349 -7.04 7.61 -28.21
C GLY A 349 -5.56 7.89 -28.47
N SER A 350 -4.69 7.35 -27.60
CA SER A 350 -3.23 7.50 -27.71
C SER A 350 -2.53 6.34 -28.43
N GLY A 351 -3.15 5.17 -28.52
CA GLY A 351 -2.52 3.93 -28.99
C GLY A 351 -1.53 3.31 -27.98
N VAL A 352 -1.47 3.83 -26.75
CA VAL A 352 -0.57 3.36 -25.69
C VAL A 352 -1.17 2.15 -24.99
N THR A 353 -0.33 1.16 -24.69
CA THR A 353 -0.69 0.01 -23.84
C THR A 353 -0.03 0.17 -22.49
N TYR A 354 -0.81 0.02 -21.43
CA TYR A 354 -0.37 0.08 -20.04
C TYR A 354 -0.44 -1.31 -19.42
N ASP A 355 0.63 -1.72 -18.75
CA ASP A 355 0.66 -2.90 -17.90
C ASP A 355 0.59 -2.44 -16.44
N LEU A 356 -0.55 -2.73 -15.81
CA LEU A 356 -0.97 -2.17 -14.54
C LEU A 356 -1.10 -3.26 -13.48
N LYS A 357 -0.65 -2.94 -12.27
CA LYS A 357 -0.77 -3.79 -11.09
C LYS A 357 -1.28 -2.96 -9.92
N GLY A 358 -2.17 -3.54 -9.12
CA GLY A 358 -2.65 -2.86 -7.93
C GLY A 358 -3.75 -3.60 -7.21
N THR A 359 -4.70 -2.82 -6.69
CA THR A 359 -5.77 -3.32 -5.83
C THR A 359 -7.16 -2.99 -6.34
N ILE A 360 -8.11 -3.86 -6.00
CA ILE A 360 -9.54 -3.70 -6.25
C ILE A 360 -10.32 -3.91 -4.95
N GLN A 361 -11.21 -2.98 -4.61
CA GLN A 361 -11.96 -2.98 -3.36
C GLN A 361 -13.42 -2.59 -3.58
N PRO A 362 -14.39 -3.13 -2.83
CA PRO A 362 -15.78 -2.69 -2.93
C PRO A 362 -15.89 -1.24 -2.48
N LEU A 363 -16.61 -0.42 -3.25
CA LEU A 363 -16.97 0.92 -2.79
C LEU A 363 -18.00 0.82 -1.64
N PRO A 364 -17.90 1.68 -0.61
CA PRO A 364 -18.90 1.72 0.46
C PRO A 364 -20.30 1.97 -0.09
N SER A 365 -21.32 1.33 0.49
CA SER A 365 -22.72 1.53 0.08
C SER A 365 -23.23 2.97 0.27
N ALA A 366 -22.52 3.76 1.08
CA ALA A 366 -22.76 5.18 1.21
C ALA A 366 -22.33 5.95 -0.04
N SER A 367 -21.31 5.48 -0.78
CA SER A 367 -20.73 6.16 -1.94
C SER A 367 -21.34 5.72 -3.27
N VAL A 368 -22.04 4.58 -3.31
CA VAL A 368 -22.61 4.03 -4.55
C VAL A 368 -23.95 3.36 -4.30
N ASN A 369 -24.91 3.62 -5.18
CA ASN A 369 -26.14 2.83 -5.28
C ASN A 369 -25.93 1.69 -6.29
N GLY A 370 -25.72 0.47 -5.81
CA GLY A 370 -25.43 -0.71 -6.63
C GLY A 370 -24.07 -1.33 -6.31
N THR A 371 -23.58 -2.17 -7.21
CA THR A 371 -22.27 -2.84 -7.05
C THR A 371 -21.20 -2.09 -7.84
N ALA A 372 -20.20 -1.58 -7.15
CA ALA A 372 -19.02 -1.00 -7.78
C ALA A 372 -17.77 -1.23 -6.92
N TYR A 373 -16.62 -1.16 -7.57
CA TYR A 373 -15.32 -1.40 -6.98
C TYR A 373 -14.35 -0.28 -7.36
N SER A 374 -13.59 0.24 -6.40
CA SER A 374 -12.45 1.10 -6.70
C SER A 374 -11.28 0.25 -7.16
N VAL A 375 -10.60 0.70 -8.21
CA VAL A 375 -9.40 0.11 -8.78
C VAL A 375 -8.30 1.14 -8.64
N ARG A 376 -7.22 0.77 -7.96
CA ARG A 376 -6.04 1.63 -7.75
C ARG A 376 -4.83 0.89 -8.25
N THR A 377 -4.23 1.38 -9.32
CA THR A 377 -3.11 0.70 -9.96
C THR A 377 -1.99 1.66 -10.32
N SER A 378 -0.77 1.13 -10.28
CA SER A 378 0.40 1.74 -10.88
C SER A 378 0.96 0.75 -11.89
N GLY A 379 1.76 1.21 -12.83
CA GLY A 379 2.20 0.38 -13.93
C GLY A 379 3.20 1.03 -14.84
N THR A 380 3.39 0.42 -15.99
CA THR A 380 4.33 0.88 -16.99
C THR A 380 3.70 1.02 -18.36
N TYR A 381 4.24 1.92 -19.16
CA TYR A 381 3.95 2.06 -20.58
C TYR A 381 5.25 2.25 -21.37
N PRO A 382 5.32 1.86 -22.64
CA PRO A 382 6.52 2.07 -23.44
C PRO A 382 6.63 3.56 -23.84
N SER A 383 7.81 4.17 -23.64
CA SER A 383 8.11 5.55 -24.06
C SER A 383 7.93 5.80 -25.56
N ALA A 384 8.14 4.77 -26.35
CA ALA A 384 7.86 4.66 -27.78
C ALA A 384 7.70 3.16 -28.11
N PRO A 385 7.15 2.75 -29.25
CA PRO A 385 7.10 1.34 -29.64
C PRO A 385 8.48 0.66 -29.53
N GLY A 386 8.64 -0.27 -28.57
CA GLY A 386 9.90 -0.96 -28.28
C GLY A 386 10.93 -0.18 -27.45
N GLY A 387 10.58 1.01 -26.95
CA GLY A 387 11.41 1.82 -26.05
C GLY A 387 11.36 1.35 -24.59
N PRO A 388 12.18 1.94 -23.71
CA PRO A 388 12.18 1.61 -22.28
C PRO A 388 10.82 1.91 -21.64
N PRO A 389 10.43 1.14 -20.60
CA PRO A 389 9.21 1.39 -19.86
C PRO A 389 9.32 2.69 -19.07
N LEU A 390 8.22 3.44 -19.02
CA LEU A 390 8.00 4.60 -18.17
C LEU A 390 6.82 4.32 -17.25
N LEU A 391 6.76 5.00 -16.11
CA LEU A 391 5.78 4.77 -15.07
C LEU A 391 4.46 5.48 -15.38
N ALA A 392 3.36 4.79 -15.07
CA ALA A 392 2.01 5.31 -15.19
C ALA A 392 1.20 5.00 -13.93
N ARG A 393 0.17 5.81 -13.72
CA ARG A 393 -0.87 5.58 -12.72
C ARG A 393 -2.23 5.47 -13.38
N PHE A 394 -3.04 4.54 -12.90
CA PHE A 394 -4.42 4.39 -13.33
C PHE A 394 -5.31 4.15 -12.12
N ASP A 395 -6.12 5.15 -11.79
CA ASP A 395 -7.17 5.05 -10.80
C ASP A 395 -8.51 4.96 -11.54
N ALA A 396 -9.34 3.99 -11.17
CA ALA A 396 -10.59 3.68 -11.87
C ALA A 396 -11.70 3.19 -10.95
N VAL A 397 -12.91 3.14 -11.47
CA VAL A 397 -14.03 2.42 -10.88
C VAL A 397 -14.50 1.36 -11.87
N LEU A 398 -14.69 0.15 -11.34
CA LEU A 398 -15.36 -0.94 -12.02
C LEU A 398 -16.79 -1.05 -11.46
N ALA A 399 -17.78 -0.63 -12.25
CA ALA A 399 -19.17 -0.46 -11.81
C ALA A 399 -20.12 -1.37 -12.59
N ALA A 400 -21.07 -2.03 -11.91
CA ALA A 400 -22.14 -2.73 -12.60
C ALA A 400 -22.98 -1.72 -13.42
N PRO A 401 -23.62 -2.10 -14.55
CA PRO A 401 -24.32 -1.17 -15.42
C PRO A 401 -25.41 -0.32 -14.75
N SER A 402 -25.99 -0.79 -13.63
CA SER A 402 -27.00 -0.05 -12.87
C SER A 402 -26.43 0.76 -11.70
N ALA A 403 -25.12 0.71 -11.47
CA ALA A 403 -24.50 1.36 -10.33
C ALA A 403 -24.34 2.86 -10.58
N ASN A 404 -24.71 3.68 -9.61
CA ASN A 404 -24.63 5.14 -9.69
C ASN A 404 -23.85 5.71 -8.50
N PRO A 405 -22.97 6.70 -8.73
CA PRO A 405 -22.22 7.36 -7.66
C PRO A 405 -23.14 8.16 -6.72
N ILE A 406 -22.72 8.32 -5.48
CA ILE A 406 -23.32 9.18 -4.46
C ILE A 406 -22.21 10.06 -3.87
N TRP A 407 -21.91 11.19 -4.52
CA TRP A 407 -20.78 12.05 -4.13
C TRP A 407 -20.94 12.76 -2.79
N ASN A 408 -22.18 12.89 -2.29
CA ASN A 408 -22.48 13.43 -0.97
C ASN A 408 -22.68 12.37 0.12
N GLY A 409 -22.59 11.08 -0.22
CA GLY A 409 -22.99 10.02 0.69
C GLY A 409 -21.99 9.75 1.83
N THR A 410 -20.78 10.31 1.72
CA THR A 410 -19.73 10.18 2.75
C THR A 410 -19.57 11.42 3.63
N ALA A 411 -20.36 12.49 3.43
CA ALA A 411 -20.23 13.68 4.26
C ALA A 411 -20.95 13.51 5.60
N THR A 412 -20.20 13.28 6.69
CA THR A 412 -20.21 14.10 7.93
C THR A 412 -19.57 13.39 9.15
N LYS A 413 -18.50 13.98 9.70
CA LYS A 413 -18.52 14.66 11.00
C LYS A 413 -17.28 15.54 11.12
N ALA A 414 -17.45 16.85 11.29
CA ALA A 414 -16.37 17.73 11.65
C ALA A 414 -15.86 17.35 13.05
N THR A 415 -14.74 16.63 13.12
CA THR A 415 -13.86 16.70 14.28
C THR A 415 -13.00 17.94 14.11
N ALA A 416 -12.89 18.74 15.17
CA ALA A 416 -12.35 20.11 15.16
C ALA A 416 -10.82 20.22 14.90
N SER A 417 -10.23 19.22 14.25
CA SER A 417 -8.82 19.15 13.83
C SER A 417 -8.51 17.73 13.33
N ALA A 418 -9.10 17.29 12.21
CA ALA A 418 -8.59 16.08 11.57
C ALA A 418 -7.32 16.47 10.80
N GLU A 419 -6.22 15.75 11.04
CA GLU A 419 -4.97 15.93 10.28
C GLU A 419 -4.39 17.35 10.31
N GLN A 420 -4.61 18.08 11.41
CA GLN A 420 -4.19 19.47 11.59
C GLN A 420 -4.86 20.47 10.62
N VAL A 421 -5.96 20.07 9.96
CA VAL A 421 -6.74 20.92 9.07
C VAL A 421 -8.03 21.38 9.77
N ASP A 422 -8.22 22.70 9.84
CA ASP A 422 -9.40 23.29 10.45
C ASP A 422 -10.40 23.81 9.40
N CYS A 423 -11.62 23.28 9.47
CA CYS A 423 -12.74 23.60 8.59
C CYS A 423 -13.99 24.01 9.36
N THR A 424 -14.78 24.91 8.80
CA THR A 424 -16.09 25.27 9.38
C THR A 424 -17.09 24.17 9.08
N ALA A 425 -17.78 23.67 10.10
CA ALA A 425 -18.87 22.71 9.89
C ALA A 425 -19.93 23.32 8.94
N PRO A 426 -20.49 22.57 7.98
CA PRO A 426 -20.39 21.11 7.80
C PRO A 426 -19.25 20.64 6.89
N GLN A 427 -18.30 21.50 6.55
CA GLN A 427 -17.20 21.16 5.65
C GLN A 427 -16.28 20.11 6.28
N MET A 428 -15.73 19.24 5.43
CA MET A 428 -14.80 18.21 5.84
C MET A 428 -13.35 18.67 5.67
N PRO A 429 -12.50 18.56 6.71
CA PRO A 429 -11.07 18.75 6.59
C PRO A 429 -10.43 17.64 5.74
N LEU A 430 -9.60 18.05 4.79
CA LEU A 430 -8.74 17.20 3.99
C LEU A 430 -7.32 17.75 4.01
N ARG A 431 -6.35 16.87 4.21
CA ARG A 431 -4.95 17.19 3.95
C ARG A 431 -4.56 16.69 2.57
N LEU A 432 -3.88 17.55 1.82
CA LEU A 432 -3.31 17.24 0.53
C LEU A 432 -1.79 17.23 0.61
N ASP A 433 -1.17 16.20 0.06
CA ASP A 433 0.29 16.07 -0.04
C ASP A 433 0.72 15.99 -1.49
N VAL A 434 1.78 16.72 -1.82
CA VAL A 434 2.43 16.69 -3.13
C VAL A 434 3.89 16.35 -2.93
N PHE A 435 4.45 15.50 -3.80
CA PHE A 435 5.86 15.14 -3.83
C PHE A 435 6.58 15.83 -5.01
N GLY A 436 7.90 16.00 -4.89
CA GLY A 436 8.72 16.79 -5.83
C GLY A 436 9.63 17.84 -5.14
N PRO A 437 10.43 18.58 -5.91
CA PRO A 437 11.39 19.57 -5.40
C PRO A 437 10.73 20.77 -4.71
N ASP A 438 9.49 21.08 -5.08
CA ASP A 438 8.66 22.15 -4.50
C ASP A 438 7.46 21.58 -3.69
N ALA A 439 7.58 20.32 -3.26
CA ALA A 439 6.57 19.55 -2.54
C ALA A 439 6.07 20.20 -1.25
N GLY A 440 4.99 19.65 -0.71
CA GLY A 440 4.56 19.92 0.65
C GLY A 440 3.15 19.45 0.97
N SER A 441 2.73 19.75 2.19
CA SER A 441 1.40 19.45 2.71
C SER A 441 0.59 20.74 2.83
N PHE A 442 -0.70 20.70 2.51
CA PHE A 442 -1.63 21.80 2.73
C PHE A 442 -3.06 21.31 2.99
N GLY A 443 -3.86 22.15 3.64
CA GLY A 443 -5.22 21.81 4.06
C GLY A 443 -6.29 22.39 3.14
N MET A 444 -7.34 21.61 2.91
CA MET A 444 -8.51 21.98 2.13
C MET A 444 -9.79 21.60 2.87
N CYS A 445 -10.83 22.40 2.70
CA CYS A 445 -12.16 22.10 3.19
C CYS A 445 -13.04 21.63 2.03
N LEU A 446 -13.61 20.44 2.17
CA LEU A 446 -14.51 19.85 1.19
C LEU A 446 -15.97 20.05 1.59
N SER A 447 -16.77 20.52 0.64
CA SER A 447 -18.24 20.49 0.69
C SER A 447 -18.74 19.64 -0.48
N SER A 448 -19.74 18.79 -0.29
CA SER A 448 -20.22 17.89 -1.35
C SER A 448 -21.71 18.05 -1.64
N THR A 449 -22.07 17.78 -2.90
CA THR A 449 -23.44 17.63 -3.40
C THR A 449 -23.56 16.26 -4.10
N PRO A 450 -24.75 15.81 -4.53
CA PRO A 450 -24.90 14.53 -5.20
C PRO A 450 -24.01 14.32 -6.43
N THR A 451 -23.60 15.39 -7.12
CA THR A 451 -22.84 15.34 -8.39
C THR A 451 -21.58 16.23 -8.39
N SER A 452 -21.17 16.76 -7.24
CA SER A 452 -20.02 17.66 -7.19
C SER A 452 -19.36 17.78 -5.83
N TRP A 453 -18.08 18.13 -5.86
CA TRP A 453 -17.25 18.47 -4.71
C TRP A 453 -16.71 19.89 -4.84
N THR A 454 -16.88 20.70 -3.81
CA THR A 454 -16.35 22.06 -3.75
C THR A 454 -15.24 22.13 -2.72
N PHE A 455 -14.03 22.46 -3.18
CA PHE A 455 -12.86 22.69 -2.34
C PHE A 455 -12.74 24.18 -2.03
N ALA A 456 -12.50 24.51 -0.77
CA ALA A 456 -12.22 25.85 -0.28
C ALA A 456 -10.98 25.83 0.62
N ALA A 457 -10.20 26.90 0.62
CA ALA A 457 -9.03 27.02 1.50
C ALA A 457 -9.42 26.74 2.96
N ALA A 458 -8.64 25.91 3.64
CA ALA A 458 -8.80 25.73 5.07
C ALA A 458 -8.46 27.01 5.83
N GLN A 459 -9.01 27.15 7.04
CA GLN A 459 -8.54 28.22 7.93
C GLN A 459 -7.06 27.97 8.24
N PRO A 460 -6.25 29.03 8.39
CA PRO A 460 -4.85 28.88 8.74
C PRO A 460 -4.75 28.14 10.07
N SER A 461 -4.41 26.87 9.97
CA SER A 461 -4.13 25.92 11.04
C SER A 461 -2.67 25.51 10.90
N SER A 462 -2.09 24.91 11.94
CA SER A 462 -0.65 24.65 12.08
C SER A 462 -0.07 23.59 11.13
N ILE A 463 -0.65 23.42 9.94
CA ILE A 463 -0.17 22.48 8.93
C ILE A 463 1.28 22.84 8.60
N ASP A 464 2.15 21.83 8.66
CA ASP A 464 3.58 21.92 8.37
C ASP A 464 3.82 22.50 6.95
N VAL A 465 3.90 23.83 6.87
CA VAL A 465 4.44 24.57 5.72
C VAL A 465 5.97 24.48 5.77
N VAL A 466 6.53 23.27 5.68
CA VAL A 466 7.97 23.08 5.91
C VAL A 466 8.60 22.23 4.83
N LEU A 467 8.56 22.73 3.60
CA LEU A 467 9.62 22.48 2.61
C LEU A 467 10.38 23.75 2.24
N GLY A 468 9.95 24.92 2.75
CA GLY A 468 10.60 26.20 2.52
C GLY A 468 11.93 26.44 3.24
N LEU A 469 12.29 25.59 4.20
CA LEU A 469 13.47 25.79 5.04
C LEU A 469 14.78 25.25 4.44
N LEU A 470 14.72 24.54 3.31
CA LEU A 470 15.92 23.96 2.68
C LEU A 470 16.60 24.89 1.66
N SER A 471 15.91 25.90 1.15
CA SER A 471 16.43 26.83 0.12
C SER A 471 16.78 28.23 0.64
N GLY A 472 16.61 28.51 1.94
CA GLY A 472 16.95 29.82 2.54
C GLY A 472 16.10 31.00 2.05
N GLY A 473 15.07 30.75 1.22
CA GLY A 473 14.12 31.72 0.73
C GLY A 473 12.78 31.65 1.46
N THR A 474 12.00 32.73 1.43
CA THR A 474 10.58 32.72 1.81
C THR A 474 9.80 31.91 0.77
N VAL A 475 9.67 30.61 0.98
CA VAL A 475 8.89 29.73 0.09
C VAL A 475 7.41 29.88 0.42
N GLN A 476 6.59 30.15 -0.59
CA GLN A 476 5.14 30.17 -0.42
C GLN A 476 4.62 28.75 -0.17
N PRO A 477 3.68 28.57 0.77
CA PRO A 477 3.03 27.28 0.99
C PRO A 477 2.40 26.74 -0.30
N PRO A 478 2.42 25.41 -0.50
CA PRO A 478 1.66 24.83 -1.58
C PRO A 478 0.17 25.16 -1.43
N SER A 479 -0.51 25.38 -2.55
CA SER A 479 -1.95 25.67 -2.54
C SER A 479 -2.64 25.20 -3.80
N LEU A 480 -3.85 24.65 -3.67
CA LEU A 480 -4.72 24.30 -4.79
C LEU A 480 -5.80 25.38 -4.95
N SER A 481 -6.12 25.72 -6.20
CA SER A 481 -7.22 26.64 -6.52
C SER A 481 -8.54 26.10 -5.97
N ALA A 482 -9.24 26.92 -5.20
CA ALA A 482 -10.62 26.64 -4.81
C ALA A 482 -11.50 26.49 -6.06
N GLY A 483 -12.47 25.59 -6.01
CA GLY A 483 -13.34 25.32 -7.15
C GLY A 483 -14.29 24.16 -6.93
N THR A 484 -15.31 24.09 -7.78
CA THR A 484 -16.30 23.02 -7.80
C THR A 484 -15.96 22.02 -8.88
N TRP A 485 -15.56 20.83 -8.45
CA TRP A 485 -15.28 19.67 -9.27
C TRP A 485 -16.59 18.96 -9.54
N THR A 486 -16.91 18.77 -10.82
CA THR A 486 -18.23 18.30 -11.26
C THR A 486 -18.10 16.95 -11.91
N GLU A 487 -19.10 16.10 -11.67
CA GLU A 487 -19.25 14.81 -12.32
C GLU A 487 -19.22 14.93 -13.85
N LEU A 488 -18.44 14.06 -14.49
CA LEU A 488 -18.40 13.94 -15.94
C LEU A 488 -19.63 13.17 -16.43
N SER A 489 -20.37 13.73 -17.39
CA SER A 489 -21.65 13.18 -17.85
C SER A 489 -21.57 11.76 -18.41
N ASP A 490 -20.48 11.45 -19.11
CA ASP A 490 -20.28 10.14 -19.75
C ASP A 490 -19.56 9.14 -18.84
N THR A 491 -19.02 9.62 -17.70
CA THR A 491 -18.26 8.84 -16.71
C THR A 491 -18.59 9.30 -15.30
N PRO A 492 -19.76 8.92 -14.75
CA PRO A 492 -20.29 9.55 -13.54
C PRO A 492 -19.43 9.28 -12.28
N PHE A 493 -18.55 8.28 -12.31
CA PHE A 493 -17.62 7.98 -11.22
C PHE A 493 -16.34 8.85 -11.22
N ILE A 494 -16.27 9.87 -12.08
CA ILE A 494 -15.13 10.79 -12.18
C ILE A 494 -15.62 12.24 -12.02
N LEU A 495 -15.00 12.97 -11.10
CA LEU A 495 -15.14 14.42 -11.00
C LEU A 495 -14.02 15.10 -11.78
N SER A 496 -14.32 16.24 -12.41
CA SER A 496 -13.34 17.06 -13.11
C SER A 496 -13.45 18.55 -12.79
N LEU A 497 -12.34 19.26 -12.94
CA LEU A 497 -12.26 20.72 -12.92
C LEU A 497 -11.32 21.21 -14.01
N GLY A 498 -11.86 21.73 -15.12
CA GLY A 498 -11.10 22.09 -16.32
C GLY A 498 -10.11 23.28 -16.19
N LYS A 499 -10.14 24.01 -15.08
CA LYS A 499 -9.19 25.12 -14.79
C LYS A 499 -8.70 25.03 -13.35
N SER A 500 -8.24 23.85 -12.97
CA SER A 500 -7.57 23.68 -11.69
C SER A 500 -6.15 24.20 -11.78
N SER A 501 -5.64 24.80 -10.71
CA SER A 501 -4.23 25.18 -10.61
C SER A 501 -3.67 24.87 -9.25
N ILE A 502 -2.45 24.38 -9.20
CA ILE A 502 -1.68 24.22 -7.97
C ILE A 502 -0.47 25.15 -7.98
N THR A 503 -0.18 25.81 -6.87
CA THR A 503 1.04 26.58 -6.67
C THR A 503 1.98 25.80 -5.78
N LEU A 504 3.21 25.55 -6.24
CA LEU A 504 4.27 24.85 -5.53
C LEU A 504 5.52 25.73 -5.60
N GLY A 505 6.17 26.02 -4.47
CA GLY A 505 7.40 26.82 -4.48
C GLY A 505 7.25 28.24 -5.06
N GLY A 506 6.02 28.77 -5.10
CA GLY A 506 5.69 30.05 -5.78
C GLY A 506 5.49 29.94 -7.30
N ARG A 507 5.57 28.74 -7.88
CA ARG A 507 5.26 28.44 -9.29
C ARG A 507 3.86 27.87 -9.40
N SER A 508 3.03 28.43 -10.29
CA SER A 508 1.67 27.91 -10.53
C SER A 508 1.62 27.01 -11.75
N PHE A 509 1.09 25.82 -11.57
CA PHE A 509 0.81 24.81 -12.59
C PHE A 509 -0.69 24.78 -12.81
N SER A 510 -1.15 24.80 -14.07
CA SER A 510 -2.58 24.86 -14.39
C SER A 510 -2.96 23.81 -15.43
N GLY A 511 -4.17 23.29 -15.30
CA GLY A 511 -4.59 22.14 -16.06
C GLY A 511 -6.01 21.68 -15.74
N THR A 512 -6.32 20.48 -16.18
CA THR A 512 -7.57 19.79 -15.82
C THR A 512 -7.32 18.92 -14.60
N GLY A 513 -8.06 19.17 -13.54
CA GLY A 513 -8.07 18.30 -12.36
C GLY A 513 -9.05 17.13 -12.56
N TYR A 514 -8.66 15.93 -12.14
CA TYR A 514 -9.52 14.75 -12.06
C TYR A 514 -9.47 14.07 -10.68
N HIS A 515 -10.62 13.56 -10.25
CA HIS A 515 -10.73 12.71 -9.06
C HIS A 515 -11.64 11.53 -9.39
N VAL A 516 -11.17 10.32 -9.10
CA VAL A 516 -11.92 9.09 -9.33
C VAL A 516 -12.49 8.59 -8.01
N MET A 517 -13.76 8.19 -7.99
CA MET A 517 -14.41 7.76 -6.75
C MET A 517 -13.65 6.60 -6.07
N GLY A 518 -13.36 6.75 -4.77
CA GLY A 518 -12.61 5.76 -4.01
C GLY A 518 -11.09 5.78 -4.25
N SER A 519 -10.60 6.66 -5.14
CA SER A 519 -9.18 7.01 -5.16
C SER A 519 -8.83 7.87 -3.95
N ARG A 520 -7.55 7.85 -3.56
CA ARG A 520 -6.99 8.70 -2.49
C ARG A 520 -6.08 9.77 -3.09
N SER A 521 -6.47 10.28 -4.25
CA SER A 521 -5.64 11.16 -5.06
C SER A 521 -6.47 12.14 -5.87
N LEU A 522 -5.91 13.32 -6.09
CA LEU A 522 -6.27 14.21 -7.18
C LEU A 522 -5.17 14.13 -8.24
N MET A 523 -5.59 14.20 -9.49
CA MET A 523 -4.72 14.20 -10.65
C MET A 523 -4.84 15.54 -11.35
N LEU A 524 -3.77 16.31 -11.46
CA LEU A 524 -3.75 17.54 -12.24
C LEU A 524 -2.98 17.31 -13.54
N SER A 525 -3.72 17.29 -14.65
CA SER A 525 -3.15 17.15 -15.98
C SER A 525 -2.75 18.50 -16.56
N ALA A 526 -1.47 18.71 -16.83
CA ALA A 526 -0.99 19.94 -17.45
C ALA A 526 -1.67 20.18 -18.82
N SER A 527 -1.99 21.43 -19.12
CA SER A 527 -2.50 21.80 -20.45
C SER A 527 -1.35 21.85 -21.47
N SER A 528 -1.52 21.19 -22.62
CA SER A 528 -0.56 21.15 -23.72
C SER A 528 -0.39 22.55 -24.35
N GLY A 529 0.45 23.39 -23.75
CA GLY A 529 0.66 24.76 -24.24
C GLY A 529 1.73 25.59 -23.51
N ALA A 530 2.26 25.14 -22.38
CA ALA A 530 3.37 25.84 -21.71
C ALA A 530 4.72 25.44 -22.33
N SER A 531 5.28 26.32 -23.18
CA SER A 531 6.45 26.07 -24.02
C SER A 531 7.81 26.08 -23.30
N THR A 532 7.90 25.66 -22.03
CA THR A 532 9.19 25.52 -21.32
C THR A 532 9.10 24.40 -20.27
N SER A 533 9.61 23.21 -20.60
CA SER A 533 10.20 22.22 -19.68
C SER A 533 9.44 21.80 -18.39
N ALA A 534 8.11 21.91 -18.32
CA ALA A 534 7.34 21.52 -17.11
C ALA A 534 5.86 21.20 -17.45
N ALA A 535 5.62 20.35 -18.44
CA ALA A 535 4.29 19.78 -18.68
C ALA A 535 4.12 18.56 -17.76
N ASP A 536 4.15 18.78 -16.45
CA ASP A 536 4.20 17.70 -15.47
C ASP A 536 2.79 17.44 -14.98
N ASN A 537 2.32 16.21 -15.14
CA ASN A 537 1.15 15.68 -14.50
C ASN A 537 1.42 15.60 -13.00
N ILE A 538 0.63 16.30 -12.19
CA ILE A 538 0.84 16.36 -10.74
C ILE A 538 -0.15 15.42 -10.06
N LEU A 539 0.41 14.46 -9.33
CA LEU A 539 -0.33 13.61 -8.42
C LEU A 539 -0.35 14.22 -7.02
N ILE A 540 -1.55 14.38 -6.46
CA ILE A 540 -1.76 14.94 -5.13
C ILE A 540 -2.41 13.85 -4.28
N ALA A 541 -1.73 13.38 -3.23
CA ALA A 541 -2.32 12.43 -2.30
C ALA A 541 -3.33 13.13 -1.38
N MET A 542 -4.47 12.49 -1.13
CA MET A 542 -5.53 12.99 -0.27
C MET A 542 -5.63 12.14 1.01
N HIS A 543 -5.71 12.82 2.15
CA HIS A 543 -5.91 12.21 3.46
C HIS A 543 -7.15 12.83 4.11
N GLY A 544 -7.88 12.00 4.88
CA GLY A 544 -9.06 12.45 5.60
C GLY A 544 -9.98 11.30 6.02
N PRO A 545 -10.80 11.52 7.07
CA PRO A 545 -11.55 10.47 7.78
C PRO A 545 -12.52 9.65 6.91
N VAL A 546 -12.94 10.19 5.76
CA VAL A 546 -13.82 9.53 4.79
C VAL A 546 -13.07 8.63 3.81
N LEU A 547 -11.80 8.96 3.52
CA LEU A 547 -10.93 8.16 2.65
C LEU A 547 -10.34 6.95 3.39
N ASP A 548 -10.31 7.03 4.73
CA ASP A 548 -9.62 6.09 5.61
C ASP A 548 -10.53 5.10 6.33
N SER A 549 -11.80 5.01 5.95
CA SER A 549 -12.64 3.90 6.40
C SER A 549 -12.39 2.71 5.47
N PRO A 550 -11.53 1.73 5.81
CA PRO A 550 -11.57 0.46 5.09
C PRO A 550 -12.99 -0.11 5.22
N PRO A 551 -13.54 -0.77 4.19
CA PRO A 551 -14.73 -1.59 4.43
C PRO A 551 -14.41 -2.56 5.58
N PRO A 552 -15.31 -2.76 6.54
CA PRO A 552 -15.10 -3.77 7.56
C PRO A 552 -14.79 -5.09 6.86
N LEU A 553 -13.63 -5.68 7.15
CA LEU A 553 -13.35 -7.05 6.74
C LEU A 553 -14.54 -7.90 7.20
N PRO A 554 -15.07 -8.82 6.35
CA PRO A 554 -16.18 -9.65 6.76
C PRO A 554 -15.79 -10.38 8.03
N SER A 555 -16.44 -10.04 9.14
CA SER A 555 -16.26 -10.76 10.38
C SER A 555 -16.68 -12.20 10.12
N ALA A 556 -15.83 -13.14 10.52
CA ALA A 556 -16.18 -14.55 10.51
C ALA A 556 -17.33 -14.77 11.50
N SER A 557 -18.56 -14.53 11.08
CA SER A 557 -19.73 -15.04 11.78
C SER A 557 -19.77 -16.55 11.52
N SER A 558 -19.67 -17.28 12.61
CA SER A 558 -19.85 -18.72 12.66
C SER A 558 -21.08 -19.13 11.87
N ALA A 559 -20.89 -19.84 10.76
CA ALA A 559 -21.93 -20.64 10.15
C ALA A 559 -22.29 -21.77 11.12
N SER A 560 -23.19 -21.50 12.08
CA SER A 560 -23.98 -22.56 12.68
C SER A 560 -25.13 -22.87 11.72
N ALA A 561 -25.06 -24.07 11.17
CA ALA A 561 -26.05 -24.61 10.25
C ALA A 561 -27.46 -24.52 10.86
N ALA A 562 -28.38 -23.98 10.07
CA ALA A 562 -29.81 -24.19 10.25
C ALA A 562 -30.12 -25.69 10.10
N GLY A 563 -30.17 -26.39 11.23
CA GLY A 563 -30.78 -27.71 11.32
C GLY A 563 -32.29 -27.56 11.40
N ALA A 564 -32.96 -27.68 10.25
CA ALA A 564 -34.40 -27.83 10.16
C ALA A 564 -34.82 -29.11 10.92
N SER A 565 -35.48 -28.93 12.06
CA SER A 565 -36.26 -29.95 12.74
C SER A 565 -37.72 -29.75 12.33
N ALA A 566 -38.23 -30.68 11.52
CA ALA A 566 -39.63 -30.77 11.16
C ALA A 566 -40.47 -31.10 12.39
N ASP A 567 -41.49 -30.29 12.65
CA ASP A 567 -42.53 -30.55 13.64
C ASP A 567 -43.84 -30.83 12.88
N PRO A 568 -44.49 -32.00 13.07
CA PRO A 568 -45.78 -32.26 12.45
C PRO A 568 -46.91 -31.81 13.37
N ALA A 569 -47.78 -30.97 12.81
CA ALA A 569 -49.19 -30.79 13.11
C ALA A 569 -49.74 -31.39 14.44
N GLN A 570 -50.27 -30.52 15.31
CA GLN A 570 -51.52 -30.83 15.98
C GLN A 570 -52.35 -29.58 16.27
N SER A 571 -53.66 -29.76 16.10
CA SER A 571 -54.72 -28.77 16.09
C SER A 571 -55.14 -28.29 17.48
N ASP A 572 -55.87 -27.18 17.45
CA ASP A 572 -57.06 -26.85 18.24
C ASP A 572 -56.99 -25.78 19.34
N ALA A 573 -57.83 -24.76 19.07
CA ALA A 573 -58.75 -24.07 19.96
C ALA A 573 -58.22 -23.05 20.99
N GLN A 574 -58.54 -21.79 20.66
CA GLN A 574 -58.83 -20.64 21.54
C GLN A 574 -59.83 -20.97 22.68
N PRO A 575 -59.97 -20.13 23.74
CA PRO A 575 -59.97 -18.65 23.74
C PRO A 575 -58.66 -17.96 24.10
#